data_AF-A0A6N9QD34-F1
#
_entry.id   AF-A0A6N9QD34-F1
#
_cell.length_a   1.000
_cell.length_b   1.000
_cell.length_c   1.000
_cell.angle_alpha   90.00
_cell.angle_beta   90.00
_cell.angle_gamma   90.00
#
_symmetry.space_group_name_H-M   'P 1'
#
loop_
_entity.id
_entity.type
_entity.pdbx_description
1 polymer ?
#
loop_
_entity_poly.entity_id
_entity_poly.type
_entity_poly.pdbx_seq_one_letter_code
_entity_poly.pdbx_strand_id
1 'polypeptide(L)'
;MILFEVEEENMRIELKDAGVPTKEEILEMAKGEKSVILAGNEPLKRVGIADIVKKLENEEIMIETSGQELAPIAEKLKKAGLTGVVILVNTMRHTRYKNTHDGQDLNDVIQGINKAVNQQMKVRLQVALEPGFSDDEVLDFVQLTFQHDYEIVFMPTMPYEEIKAKMRLRPVEGDFGDVEMFKYAAARGKIGFLKEA
;
A
#
# COMPACT_ATOMS: atom_id res chain seq x y z
N MET A 1 -10.72 1.64 -12.63
CA MET A 1 -9.56 1.02 -11.97
C MET A 1 -8.55 0.68 -13.05
N ILE A 2 -7.53 1.52 -13.24
CA ILE A 2 -6.44 1.23 -14.17
C ILE A 2 -5.49 0.29 -13.42
N LEU A 3 -5.43 -0.97 -13.84
CA LEU A 3 -4.43 -1.92 -13.39
C LEU A 3 -3.15 -1.61 -14.16
N PHE A 4 -2.16 -1.03 -13.47
CA PHE A 4 -0.81 -0.95 -13.98
C PHE A 4 -0.12 -2.26 -13.60
N GLU A 5 0.22 -3.10 -14.58
CA GLU A 5 1.14 -4.22 -14.38
C GLU A 5 2.57 -3.65 -14.41
N VAL A 6 3.27 -3.76 -13.29
CA VAL A 6 4.71 -3.47 -13.18
C VAL A 6 5.38 -4.80 -12.89
N GLU A 7 6.42 -5.14 -13.66
CA GLU A 7 7.24 -6.33 -13.42
C GLU A 7 7.94 -6.17 -12.06
N GLU A 8 7.65 -7.05 -11.09
CA GLU A 8 8.05 -6.84 -9.69
C GLU A 8 9.31 -7.63 -9.30
N GLU A 9 10.22 -7.01 -8.52
CA GLU A 9 11.19 -7.70 -7.64
C GLU A 9 10.54 -8.30 -6.36
N ASN A 10 9.26 -8.03 -6.13
CA ASN A 10 8.43 -8.72 -5.13
C ASN A 10 7.45 -9.66 -5.84
N MET A 11 7.03 -10.76 -5.21
CA MET A 11 6.00 -11.60 -5.82
C MET A 11 4.61 -11.08 -5.47
N ARG A 12 3.95 -10.45 -6.43
CA ARG A 12 2.53 -10.06 -6.32
C ARG A 12 1.60 -11.21 -6.64
N ILE A 13 0.81 -11.64 -5.66
CA ILE A 13 -0.15 -12.74 -5.82
C ILE A 13 -1.57 -12.17 -5.80
N GLU A 14 -2.22 -12.20 -6.96
CA GLU A 14 -3.58 -11.70 -7.17
C GLU A 14 -4.66 -12.71 -6.68
N LEU A 15 -5.41 -12.34 -5.65
CA LEU A 15 -6.46 -13.17 -5.03
C LEU A 15 -7.85 -12.89 -5.63
N LYS A 16 -7.98 -12.93 -6.96
CA LYS A 16 -9.22 -12.59 -7.70
C LYS A 16 -10.34 -13.63 -7.53
N ASP A 17 -11.60 -13.18 -7.47
CA ASP A 17 -12.80 -13.99 -7.18
C ASP A 17 -13.08 -15.14 -8.18
N ALA A 18 -12.69 -15.00 -9.45
CA ALA A 18 -12.77 -16.07 -10.45
C ALA A 18 -11.38 -16.69 -10.62
N GLY A 19 -11.24 -17.98 -10.25
CA GLY A 19 -9.95 -18.66 -10.27
C GLY A 19 -9.05 -18.29 -9.09
N VAL A 20 -9.63 -17.98 -7.91
CA VAL A 20 -8.85 -17.65 -6.72
C VAL A 20 -7.87 -18.79 -6.46
N PRO A 21 -6.55 -18.54 -6.44
CA PRO A 21 -5.59 -19.59 -6.16
C PRO A 21 -5.93 -20.20 -4.81
N THR A 22 -5.92 -21.53 -4.76
CA THR A 22 -6.01 -22.31 -3.54
C THR A 22 -4.91 -21.89 -2.58
N LYS A 23 -5.07 -22.23 -1.31
CA LYS A 23 -4.04 -21.94 -0.32
C LYS A 23 -2.70 -22.56 -0.75
N GLU A 24 -2.74 -23.77 -1.30
CA GLU A 24 -1.57 -24.50 -1.76
C GLU A 24 -0.91 -23.82 -2.97
N GLU A 25 -1.68 -23.33 -3.94
CA GLU A 25 -1.15 -22.56 -5.08
C GLU A 25 -0.48 -21.26 -4.64
N ILE A 26 -1.08 -20.51 -3.70
CA ILE A 26 -0.47 -19.29 -3.16
C ILE A 26 0.89 -19.59 -2.51
N LEU A 27 0.98 -20.67 -1.75
CA LEU A 27 2.22 -21.06 -1.08
C LEU A 27 3.30 -21.49 -2.08
N GLU A 28 2.91 -22.18 -3.17
CA GLU A 28 3.87 -22.57 -4.21
C GLU A 28 4.34 -21.35 -5.02
N MET A 29 3.45 -20.41 -5.35
CA MET A 29 3.82 -19.15 -6.02
C MET A 29 4.77 -18.30 -5.17
N ALA A 30 4.59 -18.28 -3.85
CA ALA A 30 5.42 -17.53 -2.91
C ALA A 30 6.80 -18.17 -2.64
N LYS A 31 7.03 -19.41 -3.07
CA LYS A 31 8.17 -20.20 -2.64
C LYS A 31 9.47 -19.73 -3.28
N GLY A 32 10.47 -19.44 -2.44
CA GLY A 32 11.77 -18.95 -2.89
C GLY A 32 11.86 -17.43 -3.01
N GLU A 33 10.72 -16.74 -2.89
CA GLU A 33 10.65 -15.29 -2.95
C GLU A 33 11.02 -14.66 -1.61
N LYS A 34 11.73 -13.53 -1.65
CA LYS A 34 12.10 -12.81 -0.42
C LYS A 34 10.91 -12.02 0.14
N SER A 35 10.15 -11.38 -0.74
CA SER A 35 9.02 -10.52 -0.41
C SER A 35 7.80 -10.92 -1.23
N VAL A 36 6.64 -10.99 -0.58
CA VAL A 36 5.35 -11.34 -1.21
C VAL A 36 4.32 -10.27 -0.85
N ILE A 37 3.57 -9.83 -1.86
CA ILE A 37 2.41 -8.95 -1.70
C ILE A 37 1.16 -9.74 -2.10
N LEU A 38 0.30 -10.00 -1.12
CA LEU A 38 -1.03 -10.56 -1.39
C LEU A 38 -1.96 -9.42 -1.82
N ALA A 39 -2.44 -9.46 -3.05
CA ALA A 39 -3.23 -8.41 -3.69
C ALA A 39 -4.56 -8.96 -4.25
N GLY A 40 -5.33 -8.14 -4.95
CA GLY A 40 -6.63 -8.48 -5.53
C GLY A 40 -7.73 -7.49 -5.14
N ASN A 41 -8.99 -7.84 -5.39
CA ASN A 41 -10.13 -6.93 -5.16
C ASN A 41 -10.20 -6.42 -3.71
N GLU A 42 -10.19 -7.32 -2.73
CA GLU A 42 -10.03 -6.99 -1.30
C GLU A 42 -9.57 -8.25 -0.52
N PRO A 43 -8.25 -8.51 -0.43
CA PRO A 43 -7.69 -9.69 0.22
C PRO A 43 -8.18 -9.92 1.65
N LEU A 44 -8.47 -8.85 2.39
CA LEU A 44 -8.93 -8.95 3.79
C LEU A 44 -10.29 -9.65 3.93
N LYS A 45 -11.11 -9.65 2.87
CA LYS A 45 -12.40 -10.37 2.84
C LYS A 45 -12.25 -11.86 2.56
N ARG A 46 -11.07 -12.33 2.17
CA ARG A 46 -10.82 -13.76 1.92
C ARG A 46 -10.85 -14.55 3.21
N VAL A 47 -11.73 -15.54 3.27
CA VAL A 47 -11.77 -16.51 4.38
C VAL A 47 -10.43 -17.21 4.50
N GLY A 48 -9.86 -17.22 5.70
CA GLY A 48 -8.58 -17.86 5.98
C GLY A 48 -7.35 -17.04 5.59
N ILE A 49 -7.47 -15.75 5.27
CA ILE A 49 -6.32 -14.88 4.93
C ILE A 49 -5.22 -14.92 6.00
N ALA A 50 -5.57 -14.86 7.28
CA ALA A 50 -4.60 -14.99 8.37
C ALA A 50 -3.91 -16.36 8.39
N ASP A 51 -4.59 -17.44 7.98
CA ASP A 51 -3.99 -18.77 7.92
C ASP A 51 -3.08 -18.93 6.69
N ILE A 52 -3.31 -18.16 5.63
CA ILE A 52 -2.41 -18.06 4.48
C ILE A 52 -1.14 -17.34 4.91
N VAL A 53 -1.27 -16.14 5.49
CA VAL A 53 -0.14 -15.37 6.04
C VAL A 53 0.69 -16.21 6.99
N LYS A 54 0.05 -16.96 7.90
CA LYS A 54 0.73 -17.84 8.86
C LYS A 54 1.57 -18.95 8.23
N LYS A 55 1.24 -19.38 7.01
CA LYS A 55 1.97 -20.44 6.31
C LYS A 55 3.02 -19.91 5.33
N LEU A 56 3.03 -18.61 5.04
CA LEU A 56 4.09 -18.00 4.24
C LEU A 56 5.35 -17.92 5.10
N GLU A 57 6.49 -18.27 4.51
CA GLU A 57 7.81 -18.29 5.17
C GLU A 57 8.72 -17.16 4.66
N ASN A 58 8.17 -16.23 3.87
CA ASN A 58 8.89 -15.12 3.27
C ASN A 58 9.35 -14.09 4.32
N GLU A 59 10.44 -13.39 4.05
CA GLU A 59 10.99 -12.37 4.96
C GLU A 59 10.07 -11.15 5.07
N GLU A 60 9.45 -10.75 3.96
CA GLU A 60 8.46 -9.68 3.92
C GLU A 60 7.14 -10.22 3.36
N ILE A 61 6.05 -10.04 4.12
CA ILE A 61 4.70 -10.43 3.72
C ILE A 61 3.81 -9.22 3.91
N MET A 62 3.34 -8.66 2.79
CA MET A 62 2.41 -7.54 2.79
C MET A 62 1.06 -7.93 2.21
N ILE A 63 0.03 -7.18 2.59
CA ILE A 63 -1.28 -7.23 1.96
C ILE A 63 -1.59 -5.88 1.34
N GLU A 64 -1.99 -5.87 0.08
CA GLU A 64 -2.62 -4.71 -0.54
C GLU A 64 -4.12 -4.69 -0.23
N THR A 65 -4.64 -3.54 0.20
CA THR A 65 -6.02 -3.40 0.66
C THR A 65 -6.52 -1.97 0.49
N SER A 66 -7.84 -1.76 0.45
CA SER A 66 -8.44 -0.44 0.65
C SER A 66 -8.23 0.11 2.08
N GLY A 67 -7.90 -0.77 3.04
CA GLY A 67 -7.69 -0.42 4.44
C GLY A 67 -8.95 -0.37 5.30
N GLN A 68 -10.14 -0.46 4.71
CA GLN A 68 -11.42 -0.35 5.42
C GLN A 68 -11.65 -1.49 6.42
N GLU A 69 -11.33 -2.72 6.02
CA GLU A 69 -11.53 -3.93 6.84
C GLU A 69 -10.32 -4.23 7.73
N LEU A 70 -9.29 -3.38 7.74
CA LEU A 70 -8.00 -3.67 8.36
C LEU A 70 -8.05 -3.59 9.89
N ALA A 71 -8.69 -2.56 10.45
CA ALA A 71 -8.72 -2.32 11.89
C ALA A 71 -9.13 -3.54 12.74
N PRO A 72 -10.24 -4.27 12.42
CA PRO A 72 -10.66 -5.41 13.23
C PRO A 72 -9.72 -6.62 13.15
N ILE A 73 -8.95 -6.79 12.07
CA ILE A 73 -8.14 -7.99 11.83
C ILE A 73 -6.63 -7.76 11.92
N ALA A 74 -6.16 -6.51 11.95
CA ALA A 74 -4.74 -6.15 11.93
C ALA A 74 -3.89 -6.87 12.98
N GLU A 75 -4.37 -7.00 14.22
CA GLU A 75 -3.64 -7.73 15.27
C GLU A 75 -3.54 -9.23 14.98
N LYS A 76 -4.61 -9.83 14.43
CA LYS A 76 -4.60 -11.23 14.01
C LYS A 76 -3.60 -11.46 12.87
N LEU A 77 -3.56 -10.56 11.90
CA LEU A 77 -2.61 -10.61 10.78
C LEU A 77 -1.17 -10.45 11.27
N LYS A 78 -0.91 -9.50 12.17
CA LYS A 78 0.43 -9.33 12.75
C LYS A 78 0.89 -10.59 13.47
N LYS A 79 0.02 -11.21 14.30
CA LYS A 79 0.32 -12.48 14.98
C LYS A 79 0.52 -13.65 14.01
N ALA A 80 -0.07 -13.58 12.82
CA ALA A 80 0.14 -14.55 11.76
C ALA A 80 1.48 -14.35 11.02
N GLY A 81 2.18 -13.23 11.22
CA GLY A 81 3.46 -12.96 10.55
C GLY A 81 3.42 -11.85 9.50
N LEU A 82 2.28 -11.14 9.35
CA LEU A 82 2.21 -10.01 8.42
C LEU A 82 3.23 -8.93 8.82
N THR A 83 4.05 -8.50 7.87
CA THR A 83 5.11 -7.50 8.10
C THR A 83 4.62 -6.09 7.79
N GLY A 84 3.73 -5.93 6.81
CA GLY A 84 3.24 -4.64 6.36
C GLY A 84 1.93 -4.66 5.60
N VAL A 85 1.44 -3.48 5.28
CA VAL A 85 0.27 -3.27 4.43
C VAL A 85 0.56 -2.21 3.37
N VAL A 86 0.00 -2.43 2.18
CA VAL A 86 -0.08 -1.45 1.11
C VAL A 86 -1.54 -0.97 1.05
N ILE A 87 -1.78 0.30 1.35
CA ILE A 87 -3.13 0.86 1.41
C ILE A 87 -3.34 1.76 0.20
N LEU A 88 -4.34 1.40 -0.60
CA LEU A 88 -4.78 2.19 -1.74
C LEU A 88 -5.66 3.34 -1.24
N VAL A 89 -5.17 4.58 -1.33
CA VAL A 89 -5.91 5.77 -0.86
C VAL A 89 -5.57 7.00 -1.71
N ASN A 90 -6.55 7.49 -2.45
CA ASN A 90 -6.35 8.56 -3.44
C ASN A 90 -6.69 9.97 -2.93
N THR A 91 -7.24 10.08 -1.72
CA THR A 91 -7.61 11.34 -1.08
C THR A 91 -7.71 11.17 0.43
N MET A 92 -7.31 12.20 1.18
CA MET A 92 -7.49 12.32 2.62
C MET A 92 -8.63 13.28 2.98
N ARG A 93 -9.36 13.81 1.98
CA ARG A 93 -10.58 14.59 2.21
C ARG A 93 -11.78 13.66 2.36
N HIS A 94 -12.41 13.66 3.54
CA HIS A 94 -13.61 12.84 3.81
C HIS A 94 -14.71 12.98 2.75
N THR A 95 -14.98 14.21 2.28
CA THR A 95 -16.02 14.46 1.27
C THR A 95 -15.67 13.85 -0.08
N ARG A 96 -14.41 13.99 -0.53
CA ARG A 96 -13.93 13.39 -1.78
C ARG A 96 -13.92 11.87 -1.70
N TYR A 97 -13.41 11.32 -0.60
CA TYR A 97 -13.38 9.87 -0.36
C TYR A 97 -14.79 9.28 -0.43
N LYS A 98 -15.73 9.86 0.31
CA LYS A 98 -17.13 9.42 0.34
C LYS A 98 -17.77 9.43 -1.04
N ASN A 99 -17.45 10.44 -1.87
CA ASN A 99 -17.98 10.55 -3.23
C ASN A 99 -17.43 9.49 -4.19
N THR A 100 -16.21 9.00 -3.98
CA THR A 100 -15.56 8.03 -4.88
C THR A 100 -15.64 6.57 -4.41
N HIS A 101 -16.06 6.34 -3.16
CA HIS A 101 -16.10 5.00 -2.53
C HIS A 101 -17.52 4.62 -2.09
N ASP A 102 -18.53 4.88 -2.93
CA ASP A 102 -19.93 4.47 -2.69
C ASP A 102 -20.49 4.84 -1.30
N GLY A 103 -20.08 6.00 -0.77
CA GLY A 103 -20.54 6.49 0.53
C GLY A 103 -19.78 5.97 1.75
N GLN A 104 -18.73 5.17 1.57
CA GLN A 104 -17.88 4.64 2.65
C GLN A 104 -17.12 5.76 3.39
N ASP A 105 -16.76 5.51 4.65
CA ASP A 105 -16.11 6.50 5.51
C ASP A 105 -14.59 6.33 5.51
N LEU A 106 -13.88 7.42 5.21
CA LEU A 106 -12.43 7.50 5.31
C LEU A 106 -11.93 7.20 6.74
N ASN A 107 -12.77 7.41 7.76
CA ASN A 107 -12.42 7.04 9.14
C ASN A 107 -12.07 5.56 9.30
N ASP A 108 -12.67 4.66 8.52
CA ASP A 108 -12.38 3.22 8.61
C ASP A 108 -10.96 2.93 8.11
N VAL A 109 -10.55 3.59 7.00
CA VAL A 109 -9.17 3.52 6.49
C VAL A 109 -8.18 4.11 7.49
N ILE A 110 -8.48 5.28 8.06
CA ILE A 110 -7.63 5.93 9.07
C ILE A 110 -7.47 5.04 10.31
N GLN A 111 -8.55 4.39 10.77
CA GLN A 111 -8.49 3.41 11.86
C GLN A 111 -7.63 2.20 11.48
N GLY A 112 -7.75 1.71 10.25
CA GLY A 112 -6.90 0.64 9.70
C GLY A 112 -5.42 1.01 9.74
N ILE A 113 -5.06 2.19 9.22
CA ILE A 113 -3.70 2.74 9.24
C ILE A 113 -3.18 2.83 10.67
N ASN A 114 -3.94 3.46 11.57
CA ASN A 114 -3.54 3.63 12.96
C ASN A 114 -3.33 2.28 13.67
N LYS A 115 -4.21 1.30 13.42
CA LYS A 115 -4.04 -0.04 13.98
C LYS A 115 -2.79 -0.72 13.43
N ALA A 116 -2.49 -0.58 12.14
CA ALA A 116 -1.27 -1.13 11.55
C ALA A 116 -0.01 -0.53 12.16
N VAL A 117 0.04 0.79 12.33
CA VAL A 117 1.13 1.50 13.02
C VAL A 117 1.31 1.00 14.45
N ASN A 118 0.21 0.87 15.20
CA ASN A 118 0.25 0.39 16.58
C ASN A 118 0.75 -1.06 16.71
N GLN A 119 0.55 -1.88 15.67
CA GLN A 119 1.09 -3.24 15.56
C GLN A 119 2.53 -3.27 14.99
N GLN A 120 3.15 -2.10 14.79
CA GLN A 120 4.49 -1.97 14.22
C GLN A 120 4.60 -2.68 12.86
N MET A 121 3.55 -2.56 12.05
CA MET A 121 3.55 -2.97 10.64
C MET A 121 4.10 -1.84 9.79
N LYS A 122 4.84 -2.18 8.73
CA LYS A 122 5.19 -1.25 7.67
C LYS A 122 3.90 -0.76 7.01
N VAL A 123 3.77 0.54 6.80
CA VAL A 123 2.60 1.13 6.13
C VAL A 123 3.07 1.86 4.89
N ARG A 124 2.64 1.35 3.74
CA ARG A 124 2.80 2.01 2.44
C ARG A 124 1.44 2.53 2.00
N LEU A 125 1.33 3.82 1.71
CA LEU A 125 0.15 4.40 1.07
C LEU A 125 0.45 4.54 -0.41
N GLN A 126 -0.31 3.86 -1.26
CA GLN A 126 -0.27 4.02 -2.70
C GLN A 126 -1.35 5.03 -3.12
N VAL A 127 -0.91 6.08 -3.82
CA VAL A 127 -1.73 7.26 -4.11
C VAL A 127 -1.79 7.46 -5.61
N ALA A 128 -2.94 7.20 -6.21
CA ALA A 128 -3.24 7.54 -7.60
C ALA A 128 -4.00 8.87 -7.63
N LEU A 129 -3.26 9.97 -7.82
CA LEU A 129 -3.84 11.32 -7.87
C LEU A 129 -4.59 11.55 -9.17
N GLU A 130 -5.68 12.32 -9.12
CA GLU A 130 -6.47 12.68 -10.29
C GLU A 130 -6.42 14.21 -10.51
N PRO A 131 -5.98 14.68 -11.70
CA PRO A 131 -5.94 16.12 -12.03
C PRO A 131 -7.31 16.80 -11.90
N GLY A 132 -7.36 17.91 -11.16
CA GLY A 132 -8.59 18.66 -10.90
C GLY A 132 -9.48 18.05 -9.80
N PHE A 133 -9.05 16.94 -9.19
CA PHE A 133 -9.80 16.27 -8.13
C PHE A 133 -8.99 16.09 -6.84
N SER A 134 -7.81 15.47 -6.91
CA SER A 134 -6.97 15.21 -5.72
C SER A 134 -5.51 15.63 -5.88
N ASP A 135 -5.12 16.17 -7.04
CA ASP A 135 -3.76 16.66 -7.32
C ASP A 135 -3.32 17.88 -6.45
N ASP A 136 -4.26 18.51 -5.76
CA ASP A 136 -4.02 19.50 -4.71
C ASP A 136 -3.57 18.88 -3.38
N GLU A 137 -3.79 17.58 -3.15
CA GLU A 137 -3.46 16.86 -1.90
C GLU A 137 -2.03 16.29 -1.88
N VAL A 138 -1.21 16.55 -2.91
CA VAL A 138 0.19 16.07 -2.96
C VAL A 138 0.94 16.36 -1.66
N LEU A 139 0.88 17.61 -1.18
CA LEU A 139 1.58 18.02 0.03
C LEU A 139 0.89 17.51 1.31
N ASP A 140 -0.42 17.26 1.27
CA ASP A 140 -1.17 16.68 2.39
C ASP A 140 -0.67 15.25 2.66
N PHE A 141 -0.47 14.44 1.60
CA PHE A 141 0.14 13.11 1.74
C PHE A 141 1.59 13.16 2.23
N VAL A 142 2.39 14.10 1.71
CA VAL A 142 3.77 14.31 2.18
C VAL A 142 3.79 14.68 3.66
N GLN A 143 2.84 15.48 4.14
CA GLN A 143 2.76 15.89 5.54
C GLN A 143 2.62 14.71 6.51
N LEU A 144 1.96 13.62 6.10
CA LEU A 144 1.82 12.40 6.91
C LEU A 144 3.19 11.78 7.27
N THR A 145 4.20 11.94 6.41
CA THR A 145 5.54 11.39 6.62
C THR A 145 6.34 12.07 7.73
N PHE A 146 5.91 13.24 8.23
CA PHE A 146 6.61 13.91 9.33
C PHE A 146 6.32 13.27 10.68
N GLN A 147 5.10 12.76 10.86
CA GLN A 147 4.67 12.16 12.12
C GLN A 147 4.98 10.66 12.15
N HIS A 148 4.91 9.99 11.00
CA HIS A 148 5.03 8.55 10.86
C HIS A 148 6.07 8.15 9.82
N ASP A 149 6.66 6.96 9.98
CA ASP A 149 7.57 6.36 8.99
C ASP A 149 6.78 5.67 7.87
N TYR A 150 5.88 6.42 7.24
CA TYR A 150 5.09 5.94 6.10
C TYR A 150 5.93 5.96 4.82
N GLU A 151 5.63 5.02 3.93
CA GLU A 151 6.05 5.07 2.53
C GLU A 151 4.88 5.59 1.69
N ILE A 152 4.96 6.82 1.20
CA ILE A 152 3.94 7.39 0.30
C ILE A 152 4.40 7.16 -1.13
N VAL A 153 3.77 6.25 -1.87
CA VAL A 153 4.14 5.95 -3.26
C VAL A 153 3.09 6.54 -4.20
N PHE A 154 3.48 7.51 -5.02
CA PHE A 154 2.60 8.08 -6.04
C PHE A 154 2.60 7.18 -7.27
N MET A 155 1.40 6.86 -7.76
CA MET A 155 1.18 6.09 -8.98
C MET A 155 1.25 7.02 -10.21
N PRO A 156 1.58 6.51 -11.42
CA PRO A 156 1.84 7.32 -12.61
C PRO A 156 0.54 7.79 -13.30
N THR A 157 -0.38 8.38 -12.53
CA THR A 157 -1.64 8.94 -13.04
C THR A 157 -1.54 10.41 -13.47
N MET A 158 -0.43 11.06 -13.14
CA MET A 158 -0.02 12.37 -13.64
C MET A 158 1.51 12.42 -13.75
N PRO A 159 2.10 13.35 -14.55
CA PRO A 159 3.54 13.42 -14.71
C PRO A 159 4.27 13.57 -13.37
N TYR A 160 5.20 12.68 -13.07
CA TYR A 160 5.94 12.75 -11.80
C TYR A 160 6.71 14.04 -11.62
N GLU A 161 7.19 14.66 -12.70
CA GLU A 161 7.83 15.98 -12.64
C GLU A 161 6.91 17.07 -12.08
N GLU A 162 5.60 17.01 -12.37
CA GLU A 162 4.62 17.94 -11.79
C GLU A 162 4.43 17.71 -10.29
N ILE A 163 4.45 16.45 -9.85
CA ILE A 163 4.38 16.09 -8.42
C ILE A 163 5.66 16.54 -7.72
N LYS A 164 6.82 16.13 -8.25
CA LYS A 164 8.16 16.42 -7.71
C LYS A 164 8.40 17.93 -7.62
N ALA A 165 7.96 18.72 -8.60
CA ALA A 165 8.11 20.19 -8.61
C ALA A 165 7.45 20.90 -7.41
N LYS A 166 6.49 20.27 -6.74
CA LYS A 166 5.82 20.83 -5.54
C LYS A 166 6.69 20.74 -4.28
N MET A 167 7.82 20.05 -4.32
CA MET A 167 8.61 19.71 -3.13
C MET A 167 10.11 19.61 -3.43
N ARG A 168 10.92 19.63 -2.37
CA ARG A 168 12.38 19.40 -2.47
C ARG A 168 12.71 18.03 -1.89
N LEU A 169 13.01 17.10 -2.78
CA LEU A 169 13.29 15.72 -2.46
C LEU A 169 14.79 15.41 -2.54
N ARG A 170 15.26 14.52 -1.67
CA ARG A 170 16.59 13.91 -1.76
C ARG A 170 16.44 12.42 -2.03
N PRO A 171 17.20 11.84 -2.96
CA PRO A 171 17.15 10.40 -3.21
C PRO A 171 17.55 9.64 -1.95
N VAL A 172 16.95 8.48 -1.76
CA VAL A 172 17.30 7.50 -0.72
C VAL A 172 17.93 6.31 -1.42
N GLU A 173 19.19 6.04 -1.11
CA GLU A 173 19.86 4.84 -1.59
C GLU A 173 19.27 3.60 -0.90
N GLY A 174 19.10 2.53 -1.68
CA GLY A 174 18.56 1.27 -1.20
C GLY A 174 17.90 0.50 -2.33
N ASP A 175 17.64 -0.77 -2.05
CA ASP A 175 16.83 -1.62 -2.90
C ASP A 175 15.38 -1.53 -2.43
N PHE A 176 14.51 -1.07 -3.32
CA PHE A 176 13.08 -0.85 -3.08
C PHE A 176 12.22 -1.46 -4.20
N GLY A 177 12.75 -2.43 -4.94
CA GLY A 177 12.08 -2.94 -6.12
C GLY A 177 11.92 -1.85 -7.18
N ASP A 178 10.73 -1.79 -7.76
CA ASP A 178 10.39 -0.86 -8.84
C ASP A 178 9.98 0.53 -8.35
N VAL A 179 10.36 0.89 -7.13
CA VAL A 179 10.05 2.20 -6.55
C VAL A 179 11.34 2.98 -6.34
N GLU A 180 11.46 4.15 -6.97
CA GLU A 180 12.47 5.12 -6.59
C GLU A 180 12.03 5.83 -5.31
N MET A 181 12.84 5.74 -4.26
CA MET A 181 12.53 6.33 -2.97
C MET A 181 13.30 7.63 -2.72
N PHE A 182 12.58 8.57 -2.14
CA PHE A 182 13.06 9.90 -1.79
C PHE A 182 12.66 10.26 -0.37
N LYS A 183 13.30 11.32 0.14
CA LYS A 183 13.02 11.86 1.46
C LYS A 183 12.86 13.37 1.42
N TYR A 184 11.76 13.85 1.98
CA TYR A 184 11.56 15.27 2.28
C TYR A 184 12.38 15.65 3.51
N ALA A 185 12.90 16.87 3.58
CA ALA A 185 13.69 17.33 4.71
C ALA A 185 12.90 17.25 6.03
N ALA A 186 13.49 16.62 7.05
CA ALA A 186 12.87 16.36 8.36
C ALA A 186 11.67 15.39 8.39
N ALA A 187 11.28 14.79 7.25
CA ALA A 187 10.34 13.68 7.27
C ALA A 187 10.94 12.46 8.00
N ARG A 188 10.10 11.69 8.70
CA ARG A 188 10.46 10.37 9.21
C ARG A 188 10.38 9.36 8.08
N GLY A 189 9.23 9.36 7.40
CA GLY A 189 8.90 8.51 6.25
C GLY A 189 9.64 8.85 4.95
N LYS A 190 9.17 8.20 3.88
CA LYS A 190 9.73 8.25 2.53
C LYS A 190 8.63 8.51 1.51
N ILE A 191 9.03 9.06 0.36
CA ILE A 191 8.16 9.36 -0.77
C ILE A 191 8.69 8.60 -1.97
N GLY A 192 7.85 7.79 -2.60
CA GLY A 192 8.20 6.91 -3.70
C GLY A 192 7.50 7.28 -4.99
N PHE A 193 8.14 6.94 -6.09
CA PHE A 193 7.59 6.98 -7.45
C PHE A 193 7.95 5.67 -8.13
N LEU A 194 7.04 5.08 -8.90
CA LEU A 194 7.40 3.89 -9.67
C LEU A 194 8.53 4.23 -10.67
N LYS A 195 9.48 3.32 -10.86
CA LYS A 195 10.48 3.43 -11.93
C LYS A 195 9.73 3.40 -13.27
N GLU A 196 10.09 4.28 -14.18
CA GLU A 196 9.63 4.18 -15.56
C GLU A 196 10.26 2.93 -16.18
N ALA A 197 9.45 2.06 -16.79
CA ALA A 197 9.90 0.88 -17.53
C ALA A 197 10.50 1.25 -18.89
#